data_AF-A0A3A5J6X7-F1
#
_entry.id   AF-A0A3A5J6X7-F1
#
_cell.length_a   1.000
_cell.length_b   1.000
_cell.length_c   1.000
_cell.angle_alpha   90.00
_cell.angle_beta   90.00
_cell.angle_gamma   90.00
#
_symmetry.space_group_name_H-M   'P 1'
#
loop_
_entity.id
_entity.type
_entity.pdbx_description
1 polymer ?
#
loop_
_entity_poly.entity_id
_entity_poly.type
_entity_poly.pdbx_seq_one_letter_code
_entity_poly.pdbx_strand_id
1 'polypeptide(L)'
;MIVVENEKRFVDLVQHNPINGIILDRLSHLRLPNSYLVAGCLFQTVWNVLSDNDPMQGINDYDVFYFDQSDTSWDAENTAIQSSREAFSDLDVDVQVRNQARVHLWYQEKFGVGCEPLVSSEDGIDHFLNQSSCFGLRKMIGGNEVYAPFGYEDLFSMVVRPNRRRALPDVYYAKANRWKSV
;
A
#
# COMPACT_ATOMS: atom_id res chain seq x y z
N MET A 1 -15.11 8.74 18.19
CA MET A 1 -13.95 9.08 19.03
C MET A 1 -12.83 8.05 18.85
N ILE A 2 -13.06 6.76 19.13
CA ILE A 2 -12.03 5.69 18.98
C ILE A 2 -11.46 5.57 17.56
N VAL A 3 -12.29 5.62 16.52
CA VAL A 3 -11.83 5.52 15.12
C VAL A 3 -10.90 6.67 14.74
N VAL A 4 -11.27 7.91 15.09
CA VAL A 4 -10.47 9.13 14.80
C VAL A 4 -9.13 9.09 15.55
N GLU A 5 -9.12 8.58 16.79
CA GLU A 5 -7.91 8.45 17.59
C GLU A 5 -6.97 7.37 17.03
N ASN A 6 -7.51 6.24 16.58
CA ASN A 6 -6.75 5.18 15.93
C ASN A 6 -6.17 5.61 14.57
N GLU A 7 -6.94 6.35 13.78
CA GLU A 7 -6.47 6.92 12.51
C GLU A 7 -5.31 7.88 12.73
N LYS A 8 -5.45 8.80 13.69
CA LYS A 8 -4.37 9.72 14.05
C LYS A 8 -3.12 8.95 14.51
N ARG A 9 -3.29 7.99 15.42
CA ARG A 9 -2.18 7.14 15.90
C ARG A 9 -1.50 6.40 14.75
N PHE A 10 -2.26 5.87 13.79
CA PHE A 10 -1.71 5.22 12.62
C PHE A 10 -0.87 6.17 11.78
N VAL A 11 -1.39 7.35 11.45
CA VAL A 11 -0.67 8.37 10.68
C VAL A 11 0.61 8.79 11.40
N ASP A 12 0.53 9.04 12.71
CA ASP A 12 1.68 9.43 13.53
C ASP A 12 2.78 8.35 13.50
N LEU A 13 2.41 7.06 13.64
CA LEU A 13 3.36 5.95 13.57
C LEU A 13 3.97 5.79 12.18
N VAL A 14 3.17 5.85 11.12
CA VAL A 14 3.65 5.74 9.73
C VAL A 14 4.65 6.84 9.37
N GLN A 15 4.47 8.04 9.93
CA GLN A 15 5.36 9.20 9.70
C GLN A 15 6.74 9.07 10.35
N HIS A 16 6.98 8.09 11.24
CA HIS A 16 8.32 7.82 11.75
C HIS A 16 9.25 7.28 10.67
N ASN A 17 8.71 6.71 9.59
CA ASN A 17 9.47 6.37 8.40
C ASN A 17 9.53 7.61 7.49
N PRO A 18 10.70 8.27 7.34
CA PRO A 18 10.81 9.51 6.57
C PRO A 18 10.49 9.30 5.08
N ILE A 19 10.76 8.10 4.53
CA ILE A 19 10.47 7.78 3.14
C ILE A 19 8.96 7.78 2.88
N ASN A 20 8.15 7.24 3.80
CA ASN A 20 6.68 7.32 3.69
C ASN A 20 6.22 8.79 3.60
N GLY A 21 6.76 9.66 4.46
CA GLY A 21 6.42 11.09 4.47
C GLY A 21 6.77 11.79 3.16
N ILE A 22 7.97 11.54 2.63
CA ILE A 22 8.42 12.14 1.36
C ILE A 22 7.61 11.61 0.18
N ILE A 23 7.33 10.30 0.13
CA ILE A 23 6.51 9.71 -0.94
C ILE A 23 5.11 10.30 -0.94
N LEU A 24 4.44 10.40 0.21
CA LEU A 24 3.11 10.97 0.32
C LEU A 24 3.04 12.43 -0.16
N ASP A 25 4.05 13.22 0.19
CA ASP A 25 4.15 14.62 -0.23
C ASP A 25 4.30 14.72 -1.76
N ARG A 26 5.30 14.04 -2.33
CA ARG A 26 5.58 14.09 -3.76
C ARG A 26 4.49 13.42 -4.61
N LEU A 27 3.88 12.34 -4.14
CA LEU A 27 2.75 11.69 -4.79
C LEU A 27 1.57 12.64 -4.98
N SER A 28 1.32 13.52 -3.99
CA SER A 28 0.26 14.54 -4.10
C SER A 28 0.51 15.54 -5.24
N HIS A 29 1.76 15.72 -5.67
CA HIS A 29 2.15 16.59 -6.77
C HIS A 29 2.12 15.90 -8.14
N LEU A 30 2.18 14.55 -8.19
CA LEU A 30 2.10 13.78 -9.44
C LEU A 30 0.69 13.75 -10.03
N ARG A 31 -0.34 14.10 -9.24
CA ARG A 31 -1.75 14.17 -9.67
C ARG A 31 -2.28 12.88 -10.30
N LEU A 32 -1.73 11.73 -9.90
CA LEU A 32 -2.28 10.43 -10.28
C LEU A 32 -3.68 10.26 -9.66
N PRO A 33 -4.71 9.94 -10.46
CA PRO A 33 -6.08 9.84 -9.96
C PRO A 33 -6.23 8.71 -8.94
N ASN A 34 -6.97 9.00 -7.85
CA ASN A 34 -7.27 8.05 -6.78
C ASN A 34 -6.01 7.30 -6.29
N SER A 35 -4.93 8.03 -6.02
CA SER A 35 -3.64 7.46 -5.64
C SER A 35 -3.46 7.30 -4.12
N TYR A 36 -2.78 6.23 -3.73
CA TYR A 36 -2.47 5.85 -2.35
C TYR A 36 -1.06 5.27 -2.26
N LEU A 37 -0.35 5.59 -1.19
CA LEU A 37 0.71 4.73 -0.66
C LEU A 37 0.04 3.56 0.05
N VAL A 38 0.51 2.33 -0.13
CA VAL A 38 -0.20 1.13 0.36
C VAL A 38 0.71 0.07 0.99
N ALA A 39 0.08 -0.93 1.59
CA ALA A 39 0.66 -2.24 1.89
C ALA A 39 1.88 -2.23 2.84
N GLY A 40 2.98 -2.83 2.38
CA GLY A 40 4.13 -3.26 3.18
C GLY A 40 4.78 -2.14 3.97
N CYS A 41 5.02 -1.00 3.32
CA CYS A 41 5.70 0.12 3.96
C CYS A 41 4.88 0.73 5.12
N LEU A 42 3.54 0.66 5.07
CA LEU A 42 2.68 1.24 6.10
C LEU A 42 2.64 0.39 7.36
N PHE A 43 2.20 -0.87 7.25
CA PHE A 43 1.99 -1.70 8.44
C PHE A 43 3.33 -2.16 9.06
N GLN A 44 4.37 -2.41 8.24
CA GLN A 44 5.69 -2.77 8.77
C GLN A 44 6.30 -1.59 9.52
N THR A 45 6.15 -0.36 9.03
CA THR A 45 6.59 0.84 9.79
C THR A 45 5.89 0.90 11.15
N VAL A 46 4.57 0.68 11.19
CA VAL A 46 3.82 0.67 12.45
C VAL A 46 4.34 -0.40 13.40
N TRP A 47 4.59 -1.62 12.93
CA TRP A 47 5.13 -2.69 13.77
C TRP A 47 6.55 -2.43 14.23
N ASN A 48 7.42 -1.94 13.35
CA ASN A 48 8.78 -1.57 13.68
C ASN A 48 8.81 -0.55 14.83
N VAL A 49 8.02 0.53 14.69
CA VAL A 49 7.95 1.58 15.73
C VAL A 49 7.38 1.05 17.04
N LEU A 50 6.32 0.24 16.99
CA LEU A 50 5.73 -0.36 18.20
C LEU A 50 6.64 -1.41 18.87
N SER A 51 7.66 -1.89 18.17
CA SER A 51 8.67 -2.84 18.66
C SER A 51 10.03 -2.18 18.93
N ASP A 52 10.10 -0.83 18.95
CA ASP A 52 11.34 -0.07 19.14
C ASP A 52 12.47 -0.40 18.13
N ASN A 53 12.09 -0.87 16.93
CA ASN A 53 12.99 -1.14 15.81
C ASN A 53 13.13 0.08 14.89
N ASP A 54 14.10 0.02 13.96
CA ASP A 54 14.22 1.02 12.90
C ASP A 54 12.91 1.05 12.06
N PRO A 55 12.26 2.22 11.87
CA PRO A 55 11.00 2.33 11.13
C PRO A 55 11.03 1.75 9.70
N MET A 56 12.21 1.69 9.08
CA MET A 56 12.43 1.18 7.72
C MET A 56 12.82 -0.32 7.69
N GLN A 57 13.04 -0.96 8.84
CA GLN A 57 13.51 -2.34 8.93
C GLN A 57 12.62 -3.32 8.16
N GLY A 58 13.23 -4.11 7.27
CA GLY A 58 12.54 -5.16 6.50
C GLY A 58 11.57 -4.66 5.41
N ILE A 59 11.50 -3.35 5.16
CA ILE A 59 10.73 -2.79 4.05
C ILE A 59 11.56 -2.89 2.77
N ASN A 60 11.10 -3.71 1.83
CA ASN A 60 11.81 -3.96 0.58
C ASN A 60 11.38 -3.01 -0.55
N ASP A 61 10.13 -2.56 -0.52
CA ASP A 61 9.49 -1.79 -1.57
C ASP A 61 8.42 -0.85 -0.97
N TYR A 62 8.08 0.17 -1.75
CA TYR A 62 7.03 1.13 -1.46
C TYR A 62 6.03 1.10 -2.62
N ASP A 63 4.89 0.46 -2.37
CA ASP A 63 3.83 0.32 -3.37
C ASP A 63 2.95 1.58 -3.43
N VAL A 64 2.73 2.09 -4.64
CA VAL A 64 1.78 3.15 -4.95
C VAL A 64 0.70 2.62 -5.86
N PHE A 65 -0.53 2.62 -5.37
CA PHE A 65 -1.71 2.34 -6.18
C PHE A 65 -2.27 3.65 -6.72
N TYR A 66 -2.72 3.63 -7.97
CA TYR A 66 -3.59 4.66 -8.52
C TYR A 66 -4.63 4.00 -9.41
N PHE A 67 -5.71 4.70 -9.71
CA PHE A 67 -6.79 4.16 -10.54
C PHE A 67 -7.16 5.14 -11.64
N ASP A 68 -6.88 4.73 -12.89
CA ASP A 68 -7.32 5.43 -14.09
C ASP A 68 -7.87 4.44 -15.10
N GLN A 69 -9.20 4.44 -15.27
CA GLN A 69 -9.88 3.60 -16.24
C GLN A 69 -9.99 4.25 -17.63
N SER A 70 -9.68 5.56 -17.75
CA SER A 70 -9.81 6.27 -19.02
C SER A 70 -8.76 5.83 -20.05
N ASP A 71 -7.59 5.42 -19.58
CA ASP A 71 -6.53 4.82 -20.39
C ASP A 71 -5.87 3.66 -19.64
N THR A 72 -6.26 2.45 -20.04
CA THR A 72 -5.70 1.21 -19.50
C THR A 72 -4.61 0.64 -20.40
N SER A 73 -3.92 1.44 -21.23
CA SER A 73 -2.76 1.00 -22.00
C SER A 73 -1.49 0.85 -21.14
N TRP A 74 -0.53 0.04 -21.62
CA TRP A 74 0.78 -0.03 -20.98
C TRP A 74 1.52 1.30 -21.06
N ASP A 75 1.38 2.04 -22.17
CA ASP A 75 2.08 3.31 -22.35
C ASP A 75 1.64 4.36 -21.32
N ALA A 76 0.35 4.41 -20.97
CA ALA A 76 -0.16 5.26 -19.90
C ALA A 76 0.42 4.88 -18.53
N GLU A 77 0.43 3.59 -18.18
CA GLU A 77 1.04 3.12 -16.93
C GLU A 77 2.55 3.36 -16.88
N ASN A 78 3.25 3.13 -18.00
CA ASN A 78 4.67 3.39 -18.11
C ASN A 78 5.00 4.88 -17.97
N THR A 79 4.14 5.78 -18.44
CA THR A 79 4.27 7.23 -18.23
C THR A 79 4.18 7.59 -16.75
N ALA A 80 3.23 6.99 -16.02
CA ALA A 80 3.11 7.15 -14.57
C ALA A 80 4.35 6.61 -13.84
N ILE A 81 4.84 5.41 -14.22
CA ILE A 81 6.05 4.80 -13.68
C ILE A 81 7.26 5.71 -13.89
N GLN A 82 7.44 6.27 -15.09
CA GLN A 82 8.57 7.17 -15.39
C GLN A 82 8.49 8.46 -14.57
N SER A 83 7.33 9.12 -14.53
CA SER A 83 7.11 10.33 -13.73
C SER A 83 7.40 10.08 -12.25
N SER A 84 7.00 8.93 -11.71
CA SER A 84 7.30 8.56 -10.34
C SER A 84 8.77 8.24 -10.09
N ARG A 85 9.44 7.54 -11.02
CA ARG A 85 10.90 7.30 -10.92
C ARG A 85 11.68 8.60 -10.85
N GLU A 86 11.31 9.59 -11.65
CA GLU A 86 11.91 10.92 -11.60
C GLU A 86 11.65 11.58 -10.24
N ALA A 87 10.40 11.58 -9.78
CA ALA A 87 9.99 12.19 -8.52
C ALA A 87 10.61 11.53 -7.26
N PHE A 88 11.02 10.26 -7.33
CA PHE A 88 11.56 9.50 -6.20
C PHE A 88 13.04 9.12 -6.37
N SER A 89 13.71 9.66 -7.39
CA SER A 89 15.06 9.24 -7.81
C SER A 89 16.16 9.40 -6.75
N ASP A 90 15.98 10.29 -5.77
CA ASP A 90 16.92 10.57 -4.68
C ASP A 90 16.70 9.73 -3.41
N LEU A 91 15.65 8.89 -3.35
CA LEU A 91 15.27 8.19 -2.12
C LEU A 91 16.01 6.86 -1.89
N ASP A 92 16.75 6.36 -2.88
CA ASP A 92 17.45 5.06 -2.84
C ASP A 92 16.58 3.88 -2.36
N VAL A 93 15.29 3.88 -2.77
CA VAL A 93 14.32 2.82 -2.47
C VAL A 93 13.57 2.40 -3.74
N ASP A 94 13.02 1.18 -3.73
CA ASP A 94 12.16 0.70 -4.81
C ASP A 94 10.73 1.21 -4.62
N VAL A 95 10.29 2.14 -5.48
CA VAL A 95 8.89 2.61 -5.51
C VAL A 95 8.17 1.99 -6.71
N GLN A 96 7.15 1.19 -6.43
CA GLN A 96 6.40 0.46 -7.44
C GLN A 96 5.02 1.08 -7.65
N VAL A 97 4.82 1.72 -8.80
CA VAL A 97 3.54 2.34 -9.18
C VAL A 97 2.72 1.37 -10.01
N ARG A 98 1.43 1.25 -9.70
CA ARG A 98 0.52 0.35 -10.40
C ARG A 98 -0.86 0.95 -10.63
N ASN A 99 -1.32 0.94 -11.89
CA ASN A 99 -2.69 1.27 -12.23
C ASN A 99 -3.61 0.10 -11.87
N GLN A 100 -4.45 0.26 -10.86
CA GLN A 100 -5.37 -0.79 -10.44
C GLN A 100 -6.38 -1.15 -11.53
N ALA A 101 -6.75 -0.20 -12.41
CA ALA A 101 -7.63 -0.46 -13.54
C ALA A 101 -7.02 -1.45 -14.56
N ARG A 102 -5.69 -1.60 -14.60
CA ARG A 102 -4.99 -2.51 -15.53
C ARG A 102 -4.71 -3.90 -14.97
N VAL A 103 -4.88 -4.13 -13.66
CA VAL A 103 -4.43 -5.36 -13.00
C VAL A 103 -4.97 -6.60 -13.71
N HIS A 104 -6.27 -6.65 -13.97
CA HIS A 104 -6.93 -7.78 -14.64
C HIS A 104 -6.36 -8.14 -16.01
N LEU A 105 -5.70 -7.21 -16.72
CA LEU A 105 -5.15 -7.42 -18.06
C LEU A 105 -3.88 -8.28 -18.06
N TRP A 106 -3.09 -8.24 -16.99
CA TRP A 106 -1.82 -8.96 -16.88
C TRP A 106 -1.79 -9.99 -15.74
N TYR A 107 -2.78 -9.96 -14.84
CA TYR A 107 -2.80 -10.81 -13.64
C TYR A 107 -2.78 -12.31 -13.98
N GLN A 108 -3.59 -12.73 -14.96
CA GLN A 108 -3.65 -14.13 -15.38
C GLN A 108 -2.33 -14.61 -15.97
N GLU A 109 -1.68 -13.80 -16.80
CA GLU A 109 -0.37 -14.15 -17.38
C GLU A 109 0.68 -14.32 -16.28
N LYS A 110 0.68 -13.44 -15.28
CA LYS A 110 1.64 -13.46 -14.19
C LYS A 110 1.41 -14.58 -13.18
N PHE A 111 0.15 -14.88 -12.84
CA PHE A 111 -0.20 -15.75 -11.72
C PHE A 111 -0.96 -17.04 -12.11
N GLY A 112 -1.31 -17.22 -13.38
CA GLY A 112 -2.03 -18.40 -13.87
C GLY A 112 -3.52 -18.45 -13.50
N VAL A 113 -4.04 -17.43 -12.80
CA VAL A 113 -5.43 -17.32 -12.38
C VAL A 113 -5.98 -15.96 -12.79
N GLY A 114 -7.22 -15.93 -13.28
CA GLY A 114 -7.90 -14.68 -13.64
C GLY A 114 -8.13 -13.77 -12.43
N CYS A 115 -8.33 -12.49 -12.70
CA CYS A 115 -8.78 -11.50 -11.73
C CYS A 115 -9.88 -10.66 -12.39
N GLU A 116 -10.95 -10.39 -11.66
CA GLU A 116 -11.97 -9.45 -12.14
C GLU A 116 -11.39 -8.04 -12.25
N PRO A 117 -11.90 -7.19 -13.16
CA PRO A 117 -11.54 -5.79 -13.22
C PRO A 117 -11.82 -5.09 -11.90
N LEU A 118 -10.80 -4.43 -11.34
CA LEU A 118 -10.95 -3.60 -10.16
C LEU A 118 -11.69 -2.31 -10.52
N VAL A 119 -12.41 -1.74 -9.56
CA VAL A 119 -13.20 -0.50 -9.77
C VAL A 119 -12.61 0.75 -9.10
N SER A 120 -11.61 0.59 -8.23
CA SER A 120 -10.87 1.69 -7.62
C SER A 120 -9.54 1.21 -7.01
N SER A 121 -8.73 2.14 -6.48
CA SER A 121 -7.55 1.79 -5.69
C SER A 121 -7.92 1.12 -4.37
N GLU A 122 -9.01 1.55 -3.73
CA GLU A 122 -9.57 0.95 -2.52
C GLU A 122 -9.98 -0.51 -2.76
N ASP A 123 -10.59 -0.81 -3.92
CA ASP A 123 -10.87 -2.19 -4.33
C ASP A 123 -9.57 -3.01 -4.47
N GLY A 124 -8.52 -2.42 -5.05
CA GLY A 124 -7.18 -3.03 -5.05
C GLY A 124 -6.63 -3.30 -3.65
N ILE A 125 -6.83 -2.38 -2.70
CA ILE A 125 -6.41 -2.56 -1.29
C ILE A 125 -7.19 -3.69 -0.62
N ASP A 126 -8.49 -3.81 -0.90
CA ASP A 126 -9.36 -4.89 -0.42
C ASP A 126 -8.91 -6.29 -0.88
N HIS A 127 -8.03 -6.36 -1.89
CA HIS A 127 -7.48 -7.60 -2.44
C HIS A 127 -6.19 -8.09 -1.75
N PHE A 128 -5.59 -7.33 -0.82
CA PHE A 128 -4.40 -7.79 -0.10
C PHE A 128 -4.66 -9.06 0.72
N LEU A 129 -3.61 -9.87 0.91
CA LEU A 129 -3.74 -11.23 1.45
C LEU A 129 -4.06 -11.29 2.95
N ASN A 130 -3.81 -10.21 3.70
CA ASN A 130 -4.05 -10.14 5.14
C ASN A 130 -4.60 -8.76 5.54
N GLN A 131 -5.42 -8.74 6.58
CA GLN A 131 -6.14 -7.55 7.03
C GLN A 131 -5.20 -6.44 7.50
N SER A 132 -4.11 -6.79 8.20
CA SER A 132 -3.09 -5.83 8.66
C SER A 132 -2.37 -5.11 7.52
N SER A 133 -2.40 -5.63 6.29
CA SER A 133 -1.84 -4.97 5.10
C SER A 133 -2.88 -4.20 4.27
N CYS A 134 -4.16 -4.30 4.59
CA CYS A 134 -5.25 -3.60 3.90
C CYS A 134 -5.34 -2.15 4.36
N PHE A 135 -4.29 -1.37 4.09
CA PHE A 135 -4.21 0.06 4.39
C PHE A 135 -3.78 0.83 3.15
N GLY A 136 -4.45 1.97 2.94
CA GLY A 136 -4.01 3.01 2.02
C GLY A 136 -3.90 4.33 2.76
N LEU A 137 -2.85 5.09 2.47
CA LEU A 137 -2.64 6.44 2.99
C LEU A 137 -2.44 7.40 1.82
N ARG A 138 -3.18 8.52 1.81
CA ARG A 138 -3.01 9.60 0.84
C ARG A 138 -3.01 10.95 1.50
N LYS A 139 -2.29 11.90 0.91
CA LYS A 139 -2.28 13.31 1.34
C LYS A 139 -3.33 14.08 0.57
N MET A 140 -4.24 14.73 1.29
CA MET A 140 -5.33 15.53 0.75
C MET A 140 -5.20 17.00 1.16
N ILE A 141 -6.00 17.87 0.53
CA ILE A 141 -6.14 19.26 1.00
C ILE A 141 -6.77 19.22 2.39
N GLY A 142 -6.03 19.64 3.41
CA GLY A 142 -6.50 19.71 4.79
C GLY A 142 -6.07 18.55 5.69
N GLY A 143 -5.33 17.55 5.18
CA GLY A 143 -4.77 16.48 6.01
C GLY A 143 -4.54 15.18 5.26
N ASN A 144 -4.15 14.15 6.00
CA ASN A 144 -4.05 12.80 5.46
C ASN A 144 -5.42 12.11 5.52
N GLU A 145 -5.68 11.24 4.56
CA GLU A 145 -6.85 10.37 4.53
C GLU A 145 -6.39 8.91 4.51
N VAL A 146 -7.05 8.08 5.32
CA VAL A 146 -6.71 6.67 5.50
C VAL A 146 -7.86 5.79 5.02
N TYR A 147 -7.53 4.82 4.17
CA TYR A 147 -8.42 3.71 3.85
C TYR A 147 -8.03 2.49 4.68
N ALA A 148 -8.91 2.06 5.59
CA ALA A 148 -8.68 0.97 6.55
C ALA A 148 -9.94 0.08 6.71
N PRO A 149 -10.31 -0.73 5.69
CA PRO A 149 -11.58 -1.46 5.61
C PRO A 149 -11.80 -2.50 6.73
N PHE A 150 -10.73 -2.94 7.40
CA PHE A 150 -10.79 -3.90 8.51
C PHE A 150 -10.49 -3.26 9.88
N GLY A 151 -10.37 -1.93 9.95
CA GLY A 151 -9.99 -1.21 11.16
C GLY A 151 -8.53 -1.47 11.58
N TYR A 152 -8.19 -1.00 12.79
CA TYR A 152 -6.81 -0.91 13.27
C TYR A 152 -6.44 -1.96 14.33
N GLU A 153 -7.40 -2.79 14.77
CA GLU A 153 -7.21 -3.71 15.90
C GLU A 153 -6.09 -4.73 15.62
N ASP A 154 -6.16 -5.42 14.48
CA ASP A 154 -5.14 -6.39 14.08
C ASP A 154 -3.78 -5.74 13.85
N LEU A 155 -3.77 -4.52 13.31
CA LEU A 155 -2.55 -3.76 13.09
C LEU A 155 -1.85 -3.47 14.43
N PHE A 156 -2.55 -2.88 15.40
CA PHE A 156 -1.95 -2.51 16.68
C PHE A 156 -1.70 -3.70 17.61
N SER A 157 -2.39 -4.82 17.39
CA SER A 157 -2.15 -6.08 18.10
C SER A 157 -1.11 -6.97 17.41
N MET A 158 -0.50 -6.50 16.31
CA MET A 158 0.50 -7.23 15.52
C MET A 158 0.02 -8.61 15.03
N VAL A 159 -1.26 -8.69 14.61
CA VAL A 159 -1.89 -9.92 14.13
C VAL A 159 -1.93 -9.94 12.61
N VAL A 160 -1.23 -10.89 12.00
CA VAL A 160 -1.39 -11.24 10.58
C VAL A 160 -2.64 -12.12 10.44
N ARG A 161 -3.80 -11.51 10.27
CA ARG A 161 -5.06 -12.24 10.02
C ARG A 161 -5.30 -12.38 8.51
N PRO A 162 -5.61 -13.58 7.98
CA PRO A 162 -5.97 -13.74 6.57
C PRO A 162 -7.12 -12.83 6.16
N ASN A 163 -7.04 -12.27 4.95
CA ASN A 163 -8.16 -11.55 4.39
C ASN A 163 -9.24 -12.55 3.94
N ARG A 164 -10.34 -12.62 4.68
CA ARG A 164 -11.46 -13.53 4.42
C ARG A 164 -12.17 -13.30 3.09
N ARG A 165 -11.93 -12.15 2.43
CA ARG A 165 -12.45 -11.86 1.08
C ARG A 165 -11.65 -12.58 -0.01
N ARG A 166 -10.53 -13.24 0.35
CA ARG A 166 -9.63 -13.93 -0.57
C ARG A 166 -9.52 -15.40 -0.19
N ALA A 167 -9.41 -16.26 -1.20
CA ALA A 167 -8.92 -17.61 -0.97
C ALA A 167 -7.49 -17.53 -0.41
N LEU A 168 -7.21 -18.29 0.65
CA LEU A 168 -5.91 -18.36 1.32
C LEU A 168 -4.88 -19.01 0.36
N PRO A 169 -3.96 -18.25 -0.25
CA PRO A 169 -2.95 -18.81 -1.15
C PRO A 169 -1.68 -19.17 -0.36
N ASP A 170 -0.84 -20.07 -0.88
CA ASP A 170 0.47 -20.40 -0.28
C ASP A 170 1.36 -19.15 -0.07
N VAL A 171 1.18 -18.14 -0.92
CA VAL A 171 1.84 -16.83 -0.83
C VAL A 171 1.55 -16.12 0.50
N TYR A 172 0.38 -16.33 1.11
CA TYR A 172 0.07 -15.78 2.43
C TYR A 172 1.02 -16.35 3.49
N TYR A 173 1.20 -17.67 3.54
CA TYR A 173 2.06 -18.31 4.54
C TYR A 173 3.53 -17.93 4.35
N ALA A 174 4.00 -17.84 3.11
CA ALA A 174 5.35 -17.38 2.80
C ALA A 174 5.59 -15.94 3.33
N LYS A 175 4.66 -15.01 3.05
CA LYS A 175 4.75 -13.63 3.55
C LYS A 175 4.67 -13.56 5.07
N ALA A 176 3.74 -14.28 5.69
CA ALA A 176 3.56 -14.29 7.14
C ALA A 176 4.80 -14.84 7.88
N ASN A 177 5.44 -15.89 7.34
CA ASN A 177 6.66 -16.44 7.93
C ASN A 177 7.84 -15.47 7.82
N ARG A 178 7.96 -14.73 6.70
CA ARG A 178 8.98 -13.69 6.56
C ARG A 178 8.83 -12.59 7.60
N TRP A 179 7.60 -12.13 7.85
CA TRP A 179 7.35 -11.09 8.88
C TRP A 179 7.62 -11.56 10.31
N LYS A 180 7.59 -12.88 10.57
CA LYS A 180 7.96 -13.43 11.88
C LYS A 180 9.48 -13.53 12.09
N SER A 181 10.27 -13.45 11.03
CA SER A 181 11.73 -13.66 11.08
C SER A 181 12.55 -12.38 11.07
N VAL A 182 11.89 -11.23 10.98
CA VAL A 182 12.48 -9.87 11.03
C VAL A 182 12.22 -9.29 12.40
#